data_AF-A0A535QGY2-F1
#
_entry.id   AF-A0A535QGY2-F1
#
_cell.length_a   1.000
_cell.length_b   1.000
_cell.length_c   1.000
_cell.angle_alpha   90.00
_cell.angle_beta   90.00
_cell.angle_gamma   90.00
#
_symmetry.space_group_name_H-M   'P 1'
#
loop_
_entity.id
_entity.type
_entity.pdbx_description
1 polymer ?
#
loop_
_entity_poly.entity_id
_entity_poly.type
_entity_poly.pdbx_seq_one_letter_code
_entity_poly.pdbx_strand_id
1 'polypeptide(L)' 'AQTGQVLWTYTTGSAIDSSPTVVNGMVYVGSWDGKLYAFHLPT' A
#
# COMPACT_ATOMS: atom_id res chain seq x y z
N ALA A 1 -4.14 0.04 15.61
CA ALA A 1 -3.96 -1.42 15.50
C ALA A 1 -3.92 -2.02 16.90
N GLN A 2 -4.53 -3.19 17.12
CA GLN A 2 -4.49 -3.86 18.44
C GLN A 2 -3.24 -4.73 18.61
N THR A 3 -2.81 -5.43 17.57
CA THR A 3 -1.69 -6.40 17.63
C THR A 3 -0.48 -6.01 16.79
N GLY A 4 -0.64 -5.11 15.82
CA GLY A 4 0.42 -4.81 14.83
C GLY A 4 0.70 -5.97 13.88
N GLN A 5 -0.17 -6.98 13.82
CA GLN A 5 -0.02 -8.12 12.92
C GLN A 5 -0.04 -7.67 11.45
N VAL A 6 0.90 -8.20 10.67
CA VAL A 6 0.95 -7.99 9.22
C VAL A 6 -0.19 -8.76 8.56
N LEU A 7 -1.06 -8.06 7.83
CA LEU A 7 -2.17 -8.68 7.11
C LEU A 7 -1.76 -9.17 5.71
N TRP A 8 -0.86 -8.44 5.04
CA TRP A 8 -0.35 -8.75 3.71
C TRP A 8 0.97 -8.04 3.45
N THR A 9 1.71 -8.51 2.45
CA THR A 9 2.91 -7.86 1.93
C THR A 9 2.90 -7.89 0.41
N TYR A 10 3.52 -6.90 -0.20
CA TYR A 10 3.69 -6.81 -1.65
C TYR A 10 5.00 -6.10 -1.97
N THR A 11 5.70 -6.56 -3.01
CA THR A 11 6.97 -5.96 -3.47
C THR A 11 6.71 -5.12 -4.71
N THR A 12 7.00 -3.82 -4.64
CA THR A 12 6.97 -2.89 -5.79
C THR A 12 8.24 -3.04 -6.64
N GLY A 13 8.25 -2.45 -7.84
CA GLY A 13 9.40 -2.51 -8.75
C GLY A 13 10.57 -1.58 -8.36
N SER A 14 10.33 -0.61 -7.49
CA SER A 14 11.34 0.32 -6.97
C SER A 14 10.93 0.87 -5.60
N ALA A 15 11.75 1.79 -5.06
CA ALA A 15 11.53 2.43 -3.76
C ALA A 15 10.15 3.10 -3.64
N ILE A 16 9.67 3.21 -2.40
CA ILE A 16 8.47 3.95 -2.02
C ILE A 16 8.94 5.07 -1.10
N ASP A 17 8.78 6.32 -1.54
CA ASP A 17 9.09 7.53 -0.75
C ASP A 17 7.83 8.38 -0.50
N SER A 18 6.69 7.96 -1.05
CA SER A 18 5.39 8.59 -0.84
C SER A 18 4.72 8.09 0.44
N SER A 19 3.90 8.94 1.07
CA SER A 19 2.92 8.47 2.05
C SER A 19 1.74 7.74 1.38
N PRO A 20 1.25 6.61 1.94
CA PRO A 20 0.07 5.94 1.42
C PRO A 20 -1.22 6.74 1.69
N THR A 21 -2.22 6.59 0.82
CA THR A 21 -3.57 7.17 1.02
C THR A 21 -4.61 6.07 1.08
N VAL A 22 -5.54 6.14 2.05
CA VAL A 22 -6.65 5.19 2.18
C VAL A 22 -7.97 5.93 1.94
N VAL A 23 -8.76 5.44 0.98
CA VAL A 23 -10.09 5.98 0.68
C VAL A 23 -10.98 4.87 0.11
N ASN A 24 -12.24 4.81 0.54
CA ASN A 24 -13.24 3.86 0.04
C ASN A 24 -12.78 2.38 0.02
N GLY A 25 -12.07 1.93 1.06
CA GLY A 25 -11.59 0.55 1.17
C GLY A 25 -10.38 0.20 0.29
N MET A 26 -9.77 1.21 -0.37
CA MET A 26 -8.58 1.07 -1.18
C MET A 26 -7.38 1.76 -0.53
N VAL A 27 -6.20 1.16 -0.68
CA VAL A 27 -4.90 1.75 -0.33
C VAL A 27 -4.16 2.10 -1.61
N TYR A 28 -3.75 3.36 -1.74
CA TYR A 28 -2.99 3.89 -2.88
C TYR A 28 -1.56 4.20 -2.46
N VAL A 29 -0.59 3.75 -3.25
CA VAL A 29 0.85 3.91 -2.98
C VAL A 29 1.59 4.23 -4.28
N GLY A 30 2.36 5.33 -4.30
CA GLY A 30 3.24 5.68 -5.42
C GLY A 30 4.61 5.02 -5.27
N SER A 31 5.18 4.53 -6.36
CA SER A 31 6.55 3.99 -6.38
C SER A 31 7.41 4.69 -7.43
N TRP A 32 8.72 4.72 -7.17
CA TRP A 32 9.74 5.21 -8.09
C TRP A 32 9.89 4.37 -9.37
N ASP A 33 9.16 3.26 -9.50
CA ASP A 33 9.04 2.52 -10.76
C ASP A 33 8.06 3.14 -11.76
N GLY A 34 7.49 4.30 -11.41
CA GLY A 34 6.57 5.06 -12.25
C GLY A 34 5.12 4.59 -12.15
N LYS A 35 4.77 3.72 -11.19
CA LYS A 35 3.41 3.19 -11.01
C LYS A 35 2.74 3.72 -9.75
N LEU A 36 1.42 3.89 -9.85
CA LEU A 36 0.51 4.01 -8.71
C LEU A 36 -0.12 2.63 -8.47
N TYR A 37 0.14 2.06 -7.30
CA TYR A 37 -0.44 0.81 -6.86
C TYR A 37 -1.75 1.06 -6.11
N ALA A 38 -2.71 0.16 -6.29
CA ALA A 38 -4.00 0.18 -5.59
C ALA A 38 -4.30 -1.22 -5.04
N PHE A 39 -4.62 -1.29 -3.75
CA PHE A 39 -4.91 -2.55 -3.05
C PHE A 39 -6.23 -2.45 -2.30
N HIS A 40 -7.02 -3.52 -2.33
CA HIS A 40 -8.16 -3.64 -1.42
C HIS A 40 -7.66 -3.86 0.01
N LEU A 41 -8.33 -3.26 0.97
CA LEU A 41 -8.13 -3.65 2.36
C LEU A 41 -8.60 -5.11 2.54
N PRO A 42 -7.82 -5.93 3.26
CA PRO A 42 -8.30 -7.24 3.69
C PRO A 42 -9.58 -7.07 4.49
N THR A 43 -10.58 -7.90 4.19
CA THR A 43 -11.80 -8.05 4.99
C THR A 43 -11.48 -8.60 6.37
#